data_AF-A0A958JDQ4-F1
#
_entry.id   AF-A0A958JDQ4-F1
#
_cell.length_a   1.000
_cell.length_b   1.000
_cell.length_c   1.000
_cell.angle_alpha   90.00
_cell.angle_beta   90.00
_cell.angle_gamma   90.00
#
_symmetry.space_group_name_H-M   'P 1'
#
loop_
_entity.id
_entity.type
_entity.pdbx_description
1 polymer ?
#
loop_
_entity_poly.entity_id
_entity_poly.type
_entity_poly.pdbx_seq_one_letter_code
_entity_poly.pdbx_strand_id
1 'polypeptide(L)'
;MLFKEGRKLLIPDQPSRNHSRDTVKAILDALARLPARDNAVNEGSDFEGPPSFRDMAAFNFQPQHIVANPNTLFFKADTWTHREKLVRSVLPYVLGAVDADTLDLQVRLKALENRLKLKREELDLKKRAMKQTNTDLRAHFRTAQSFELIDSKVTPDSEPSTSWSVEALKDARSRWRNNPHIPPLSGATRKIRSEMNTLRKTQQRLSQESDDAQRQLTKLRRVSDSFDGYSNSLTTQAERVSTIGWMEKHFHETSVCPLCERSEVTPSMLAPLLEATK
;
A
#
# COMPACT_ATOMS: atom_id res chain seq x y z
N MET A 1 38.42 16.13 12.29
CA MET A 1 39.34 15.06 11.90
C MET A 1 40.38 15.65 10.96
N LEU A 2 41.64 15.20 11.03
CA LEU A 2 42.62 15.46 9.99
C LEU A 2 42.48 14.39 8.91
N PHE A 3 42.29 14.79 7.66
CA PHE A 3 42.30 13.90 6.50
C PHE A 3 43.12 14.59 5.41
N LYS A 4 44.09 13.88 4.83
CA LYS A 4 44.96 14.35 3.76
C LYS A 4 45.20 13.19 2.80
N GLU A 5 45.13 13.47 1.50
CA GLU A 5 45.36 12.51 0.42
C GLU A 5 46.50 13.00 -0.48
N GLY A 6 47.35 12.11 -0.97
CA GLY A 6 48.48 12.46 -1.82
C GLY A 6 49.54 11.36 -1.91
N ARG A 7 50.33 11.36 -3.00
CA ARG A 7 51.41 10.37 -3.22
C ARG A 7 52.62 10.55 -2.30
N LYS A 8 52.86 11.79 -1.84
CA LYS A 8 53.88 12.13 -0.84
C LYS A 8 53.22 13.00 0.22
N LEU A 9 53.03 12.43 1.41
CA LEU A 9 52.40 13.09 2.54
C LEU A 9 53.45 13.35 3.62
N LEU A 10 53.56 14.61 4.04
CA LEU A 10 54.29 14.99 5.24
C LEU A 10 53.37 14.78 6.44
N ILE A 11 53.75 13.85 7.32
CA ILE A 11 53.03 13.59 8.58
C ILE A 11 53.30 14.79 9.50
N PRO A 12 52.27 15.56 9.89
CA PRO A 12 52.47 16.69 10.78
C PRO A 12 52.73 16.21 12.22
N ASP A 13 53.65 16.88 12.93
CA ASP A 13 53.95 16.59 14.33
C ASP A 13 52.76 16.80 15.27
N GLN A 14 51.84 17.71 14.91
CA GLN A 14 50.57 17.91 15.61
C GLN A 14 49.37 17.88 14.65
N PRO A 15 48.37 17.00 14.88
CA PRO A 15 47.22 16.91 13.99
C PRO A 15 46.25 18.08 14.21
N SER A 16 46.03 18.90 13.17
CA SER A 16 45.00 19.95 13.16
C SER A 16 43.74 19.50 12.42
N ARG A 17 42.56 20.00 12.83
CA ARG A 17 41.28 19.63 12.21
C ARG A 17 41.16 20.27 10.82
N ASN A 18 41.03 19.44 9.78
CA ASN A 18 40.80 19.90 8.40
C ASN A 18 39.40 19.53 7.86
N HIS A 19 38.89 18.35 8.20
CA HIS A 19 37.59 17.86 7.70
C HIS A 19 36.60 17.53 8.82
N SER A 20 35.31 17.59 8.47
CA SER A 20 34.20 17.05 9.25
C SER A 20 34.01 15.54 8.97
N ARG A 21 33.38 14.83 9.89
CA ARG A 21 33.04 13.41 9.74
C ARG A 21 32.23 13.17 8.47
N ASP A 22 31.25 14.02 8.18
CA ASP A 22 30.32 13.78 7.07
C ASP A 22 30.96 14.09 5.71
N THR A 23 31.88 15.06 5.65
CA THR A 23 32.75 15.27 4.48
C THR A 23 33.65 14.06 4.21
N VAL A 24 34.22 13.43 5.24
CA VAL A 24 35.05 12.23 5.05
C VAL A 24 34.20 11.05 4.56
N LYS A 25 32.97 10.89 5.08
CA LYS A 25 32.04 9.88 4.56
C LYS A 25 31.74 10.10 3.07
N ALA A 26 31.41 11.32 2.68
CA ALA A 26 31.12 11.65 1.29
C ALA A 26 32.30 11.36 0.35
N ILE A 27 33.53 11.66 0.79
CA ILE A 27 34.75 11.32 0.03
C ILE A 27 34.88 9.80 -0.14
N LEU A 28 34.70 9.02 0.94
CA LEU A 28 34.79 7.56 0.89
C LEU A 28 33.66 6.92 0.06
N ASP A 29 32.45 7.48 0.14
CA ASP A 29 31.30 7.05 -0.67
C ASP A 29 31.59 7.29 -2.16
N ALA A 30 32.14 8.45 -2.52
CA ALA A 30 32.54 8.78 -3.89
C ALA A 30 33.65 7.84 -4.41
N LEU A 31 34.65 7.53 -3.58
CA LEU A 31 35.71 6.56 -3.92
C LEU A 31 35.15 5.15 -4.14
N ALA A 32 34.13 4.77 -3.37
CA ALA A 32 33.43 3.49 -3.52
C ALA A 32 32.39 3.48 -4.65
N ARG A 33 32.27 4.58 -5.43
CA ARG A 33 31.27 4.76 -6.51
C ARG A 33 29.82 4.59 -6.04
N LEU A 34 29.56 4.88 -4.78
CA LEU A 34 28.22 4.84 -4.21
C LEU A 34 27.42 6.08 -4.63
N PRO A 35 26.09 5.97 -4.75
CA PRO A 35 25.26 7.11 -5.09
C PRO A 35 25.40 8.20 -4.03
N ALA A 36 25.57 9.45 -4.49
CA ALA A 36 25.80 10.58 -3.61
C ALA A 36 24.56 10.81 -2.71
N ARG A 37 24.79 11.01 -1.41
CA ARG A 37 23.74 11.48 -0.50
C ARG A 37 23.37 12.92 -0.86
N ASP A 38 22.20 13.11 -1.45
CA ASP A 38 21.57 14.43 -1.44
C ASP A 38 21.15 14.76 -0.01
N ASN A 39 21.77 15.79 0.56
CA ASN A 39 21.55 16.22 1.94
C ASN A 39 20.09 16.65 2.21
N ALA A 40 19.29 16.89 1.17
CA ALA A 40 17.91 17.35 1.25
C ALA A 40 16.89 16.28 1.71
N VAL A 41 17.26 15.00 1.79
CA VAL A 41 16.33 13.89 2.10
C VAL A 41 16.48 13.37 3.54
N ASN A 42 17.29 14.02 4.39
CA ASN A 42 17.60 13.54 5.74
C ASN A 42 16.56 13.97 6.80
N GLU A 43 15.33 13.47 6.70
CA GLU A 43 14.40 13.40 7.85
C GLU A 43 14.15 11.96 8.33
N GLY A 44 14.79 10.97 7.69
CA GLY A 44 14.72 9.55 8.08
C GLY A 44 15.90 9.09 8.92
N SER A 45 15.69 8.02 9.72
CA SER A 45 16.73 7.39 10.53
C SER A 45 17.96 7.01 9.68
N ASP A 46 19.17 7.14 10.25
CA ASP A 46 20.47 6.84 9.59
C ASP A 46 20.54 5.43 8.96
N PHE A 47 19.60 4.53 9.29
CA PHE A 47 19.52 3.15 8.80
C PHE A 47 18.62 2.95 7.58
N GLU A 48 17.77 3.92 7.21
CA GLU A 48 16.96 3.88 5.98
C GLU A 48 17.57 4.66 4.81
N GLY A 49 18.69 5.33 5.06
CA GLY A 49 19.41 6.09 4.03
C GLY A 49 20.05 5.20 2.96
N PRO A 50 20.55 5.78 1.86
CA PRO A 50 21.22 5.05 0.80
C PRO A 50 22.44 4.24 1.31
N PRO A 51 22.91 3.24 0.56
CA PRO A 51 24.15 2.52 0.82
C PRO A 51 25.30 3.49 1.05
N SER A 52 26.08 3.23 2.09
CA SER A 52 27.26 4.00 2.44
C SER A 52 28.48 3.10 2.53
N PHE A 53 29.66 3.70 2.45
CA PHE A 53 30.94 3.01 2.64
C PHE A 53 30.99 2.23 3.96
N ARG A 54 30.28 2.71 5.00
CA ARG A 54 30.18 2.00 6.29
C ARG A 54 29.45 0.69 6.19
N ASP A 55 28.44 0.60 5.33
CA ASP A 55 27.70 -0.63 5.10
C ASP A 55 28.57 -1.68 4.40
N MET A 56 29.63 -1.24 3.69
CA MET A 56 30.62 -2.13 3.10
C MET A 56 31.60 -2.73 4.11
N ALA A 57 31.73 -2.15 5.31
CA ALA A 57 32.64 -2.67 6.32
C ALA A 57 32.30 -4.11 6.72
N ALA A 58 31.01 -4.48 6.65
CA ALA A 58 30.55 -5.84 6.91
C ALA A 58 31.19 -6.84 5.93
N PHE A 59 31.48 -6.50 4.68
CA PHE A 59 32.12 -7.46 3.76
C PHE A 59 33.62 -7.60 3.99
N ASN A 60 34.25 -6.56 4.55
CA ASN A 60 35.71 -6.52 4.73
C ASN A 60 36.15 -7.08 6.08
N PHE A 61 35.33 -6.95 7.12
CA PHE A 61 35.68 -7.32 8.48
C PHE A 61 34.56 -8.12 9.13
N GLN A 62 34.87 -9.36 9.53
CA GLN A 62 33.97 -10.20 10.32
C GLN A 62 34.62 -10.53 11.66
N PRO A 63 33.99 -10.18 12.80
CA PRO A 63 34.50 -10.58 14.10
C PRO A 63 34.26 -12.06 14.34
N GLN A 64 35.08 -12.67 15.20
CA GLN A 64 35.07 -14.12 15.46
C GLN A 64 33.69 -14.66 15.86
N HIS A 65 32.92 -13.90 16.65
CA HIS A 65 31.59 -14.31 17.10
C HIS A 65 30.55 -14.40 15.97
N ILE A 66 30.74 -13.71 14.85
CA ILE A 66 29.86 -13.85 13.67
C ILE A 66 30.28 -15.07 12.84
N VAL A 67 31.59 -15.28 12.66
CA VAL A 67 32.11 -16.45 11.93
C VAL A 67 31.71 -17.76 12.61
N ALA A 68 31.64 -17.77 13.95
CA ALA A 68 31.21 -18.94 14.72
C ALA A 68 29.69 -19.09 14.86
N ASN A 69 28.88 -18.13 14.38
CA ASN A 69 27.43 -18.13 14.55
C ASN A 69 26.72 -18.80 13.35
N PRO A 70 25.93 -19.88 13.56
CA PRO A 70 25.21 -20.54 12.48
C PRO A 70 24.05 -19.73 11.90
N ASN A 71 23.57 -18.70 12.62
CA ASN A 71 22.34 -17.97 12.29
C ASN A 71 22.57 -16.60 11.64
N THR A 72 23.82 -16.12 11.52
CA THR A 72 24.11 -14.76 11.04
C THR A 72 25.34 -14.74 10.15
N LEU A 73 25.15 -14.32 8.89
CA LEU A 73 26.20 -14.33 7.87
C LEU A 73 27.09 -13.08 7.87
N PHE A 74 26.53 -11.91 8.18
CA PHE A 74 27.26 -10.64 8.13
C PHE A 74 27.15 -9.86 9.44
N PHE A 75 28.23 -9.18 9.82
CA PHE A 75 28.25 -8.23 10.93
C PHE A 75 27.03 -7.27 10.91
N LYS A 76 26.31 -7.20 12.03
CA LYS A 76 25.06 -6.42 12.25
C LYS A 76 23.83 -6.86 11.45
N ALA A 77 23.87 -7.98 10.74
CA ALA A 77 22.69 -8.50 10.02
C ALA A 77 21.66 -9.20 10.94
N ASP A 78 21.90 -9.25 12.25
CA ASP A 78 20.98 -9.70 13.28
C ASP A 78 19.83 -8.70 13.51
N THR A 79 20.11 -7.39 13.35
CA THR A 79 19.10 -6.34 13.47
C THR A 79 18.30 -6.22 12.17
N TRP A 80 16.97 -6.20 12.25
CA TRP A 80 16.08 -6.12 11.09
C TRP A 80 16.43 -4.97 10.13
N THR A 81 16.68 -3.77 10.66
CA THR A 81 16.97 -2.57 9.86
C THR A 81 18.24 -2.72 9.02
N HIS A 82 19.32 -3.19 9.63
CA HIS A 82 20.59 -3.43 8.94
C HIS A 82 20.47 -4.59 7.95
N ARG A 83 19.76 -5.67 8.31
CA ARG A 83 19.49 -6.79 7.42
C ARG A 83 18.74 -6.35 6.17
N GLU A 84 17.68 -5.57 6.34
CA GLU A 84 16.87 -5.10 5.22
C GLU A 84 17.68 -4.20 4.29
N LYS A 85 18.48 -3.29 4.86
CA LYS A 85 19.40 -2.44 4.09
C LYS A 85 20.44 -3.27 3.34
N LEU A 86 21.10 -4.20 4.02
CA LEU A 86 22.11 -5.09 3.43
C LEU A 86 21.52 -5.89 2.28
N VAL A 87 20.37 -6.56 2.48
CA VAL A 87 19.76 -7.44 1.47
C VAL A 87 19.18 -6.66 0.30
N ARG A 88 18.49 -5.54 0.54
CA ARG A 88 17.79 -4.82 -0.53
C ARG A 88 18.67 -3.88 -1.34
N SER A 89 19.72 -3.31 -0.75
CA SER A 89 20.46 -2.21 -1.37
C SER A 89 21.95 -2.50 -1.51
N VAL A 90 22.62 -2.95 -0.44
CA VAL A 90 24.08 -3.04 -0.42
C VAL A 90 24.59 -4.31 -1.10
N LEU A 91 23.98 -5.47 -0.83
CA LEU A 91 24.41 -6.76 -1.36
C LEU A 91 24.25 -6.84 -2.89
N PRO A 92 23.12 -6.46 -3.51
CA PRO A 92 22.99 -6.49 -4.97
C PRO A 92 23.99 -5.56 -5.67
N TYR A 93 24.31 -4.42 -5.04
CA TYR A 93 25.30 -3.48 -5.54
C TYR A 93 26.72 -4.06 -5.47
N VAL A 94 27.11 -4.64 -4.33
CA VAL A 94 28.44 -5.28 -4.16
C VAL A 94 28.63 -6.46 -5.12
N LEU A 95 27.55 -7.22 -5.38
CA LEU A 95 27.57 -8.33 -6.33
C LEU A 95 27.57 -7.86 -7.80
N GLY A 96 27.44 -6.56 -8.07
CA GLY A 96 27.35 -6.02 -9.42
C GLY A 96 26.05 -6.36 -10.15
N ALA A 97 25.02 -6.81 -9.42
CA ALA A 97 23.70 -7.08 -9.98
C ALA A 97 22.87 -5.80 -10.20
N VAL A 98 23.26 -4.70 -9.55
CA VAL A 98 22.56 -3.40 -9.55
C VAL A 98 23.61 -2.29 -9.66
N ASP A 99 23.43 -1.38 -10.61
CA ASP A 99 24.32 -0.24 -10.84
C ASP A 99 24.04 0.92 -9.87
N ALA A 100 25.01 1.81 -9.67
CA ALA A 100 24.86 3.00 -8.82
C ALA A 100 23.67 3.88 -9.25
N ASP A 101 23.49 4.07 -10.56
CA ASP A 101 22.41 4.87 -11.14
C ASP A 101 21.04 4.25 -10.85
N THR A 102 20.93 2.92 -10.95
CA THR A 102 19.66 2.22 -10.67
C THR A 102 19.28 2.34 -9.19
N LEU A 103 20.26 2.37 -8.30
CA LEU A 103 20.02 2.52 -6.87
C LEU A 103 19.58 3.94 -6.51
N ASP A 104 20.19 4.96 -7.13
CA ASP A 104 19.74 6.36 -7.01
C ASP A 104 18.31 6.53 -7.54
N LEU A 105 17.98 5.94 -8.70
CA LEU A 105 16.63 5.95 -9.26
C LEU A 105 15.61 5.29 -8.33
N GLN A 106 15.94 4.17 -7.68
CA GLN A 106 15.05 3.51 -6.71
C GLN A 106 14.78 4.41 -5.49
N VAL A 107 15.81 5.06 -4.95
CA VAL A 107 15.66 5.99 -3.81
C VAL A 107 14.78 7.18 -4.21
N ARG A 108 15.03 7.78 -5.39
CA ARG A 108 14.22 8.87 -5.92
C ARG A 108 12.77 8.46 -6.15
N LEU A 109 12.55 7.28 -6.71
CA LEU A 109 11.22 6.72 -6.93
C LEU A 109 10.45 6.61 -5.62
N LYS A 110 11.05 6.00 -4.58
CA LYS A 110 10.42 5.88 -3.25
C LYS A 110 10.09 7.24 -2.64
N ALA A 111 10.99 8.23 -2.77
CA ALA A 111 10.75 9.58 -2.28
C ALA A 111 9.60 10.27 -3.03
N LEU A 112 9.54 10.11 -4.35
CA LEU A 112 8.46 10.65 -5.19
C LEU A 112 7.11 9.98 -4.90
N GLU A 113 7.08 8.66 -4.73
CA GLU A 113 5.88 7.92 -4.34
C GLU A 113 5.32 8.39 -3.00
N ASN A 114 6.18 8.56 -1.99
CA ASN A 114 5.78 9.09 -0.70
C ASN A 114 5.23 10.52 -0.81
N ARG A 115 5.91 11.40 -1.56
CA ARG A 115 5.45 12.77 -1.80
C ARG A 115 4.10 12.80 -2.52
N LEU A 116 3.92 11.93 -3.50
CA LEU A 116 2.67 11.78 -4.24
C LEU A 116 1.56 11.27 -3.33
N LYS A 117 1.83 10.28 -2.47
CA LYS A 117 0.88 9.77 -1.47
C LYS A 117 0.40 10.89 -0.54
N LEU A 118 1.33 11.64 0.06
CA LEU A 118 1.00 12.77 0.94
C LEU A 118 0.17 13.83 0.22
N LYS A 119 0.52 14.16 -1.03
CA LYS A 119 -0.23 15.14 -1.83
C LYS A 119 -1.63 14.66 -2.19
N ARG A 120 -1.82 13.36 -2.45
CA ARG A 120 -3.13 12.76 -2.66
C ARG A 120 -3.99 12.84 -1.39
N GLU A 121 -3.42 12.50 -0.24
CA GLU A 121 -4.12 12.60 1.05
C GLU A 121 -4.54 14.04 1.36
N GLU A 122 -3.65 15.02 1.14
CA GLU A 122 -3.94 16.44 1.31
C GLU A 122 -5.08 16.92 0.39
N LEU A 123 -5.06 16.48 -0.87
CA LEU A 123 -6.08 16.81 -1.86
C LEU A 123 -7.43 16.17 -1.52
N ASP A 124 -7.44 14.93 -1.02
CA ASP A 124 -8.66 14.25 -0.59
C ASP A 124 -9.27 14.92 0.64
N LEU A 125 -8.45 15.35 1.60
CA LEU A 125 -8.90 16.14 2.75
C LEU A 125 -9.59 17.44 2.28
N LYS A 126 -8.94 18.20 1.38
CA LYS A 126 -9.50 19.45 0.82
C LYS A 126 -10.80 19.20 0.06
N LYS A 127 -10.87 18.14 -0.75
CA LYS A 127 -12.11 17.75 -1.45
C LYS A 127 -13.24 17.39 -0.49
N ARG A 128 -12.95 16.67 0.61
CA ARG A 128 -13.94 16.35 1.64
C ARG A 128 -14.46 17.60 2.32
N ALA A 129 -13.56 18.52 2.71
CA ALA A 129 -13.94 19.81 3.28
C ALA A 129 -14.83 20.61 2.32
N MET A 130 -14.46 20.73 1.04
CA MET A 130 -15.27 21.43 0.02
C MET A 130 -16.65 20.80 -0.18
N LYS A 131 -16.74 19.46 -0.19
CA LYS A 131 -18.02 18.75 -0.27
C LYS A 131 -18.90 19.07 0.92
N GLN A 132 -18.35 19.03 2.13
CA GLN A 132 -19.07 19.37 3.36
C GLN A 132 -19.55 20.82 3.36
N THR A 133 -18.70 21.77 2.99
CA THR A 133 -19.12 23.18 2.90
C THR A 133 -20.23 23.37 1.86
N ASN A 134 -20.17 22.66 0.72
CA ASN A 134 -21.22 22.73 -0.29
C ASN A 134 -22.54 22.10 0.21
N THR A 135 -22.49 21.01 0.98
CA THR A 135 -23.69 20.43 1.59
C THR A 135 -24.30 21.37 2.63
N ASP A 136 -23.47 22.03 3.44
CA ASP A 136 -23.93 22.99 4.45
C ASP A 136 -24.56 24.23 3.80
N LEU A 137 -23.91 24.77 2.75
CA LEU A 137 -24.47 25.88 1.98
C LEU A 137 -25.82 25.54 1.36
N ARG A 138 -25.96 24.34 0.78
CA ARG A 138 -27.24 23.86 0.24
C ARG A 138 -28.29 23.72 1.34
N ALA A 139 -27.94 23.20 2.51
CA ALA A 139 -28.85 23.10 3.64
C ALA A 139 -29.34 24.49 4.07
N HIS A 140 -28.44 25.45 4.25
CA HIS A 140 -28.78 26.83 4.58
C HIS A 140 -29.65 27.50 3.52
N PHE A 141 -29.39 27.24 2.23
CA PHE A 141 -30.20 27.75 1.13
C PHE A 141 -31.64 27.22 1.20
N ARG A 142 -31.82 25.91 1.40
CA ARG A 142 -33.15 25.30 1.57
C ARG A 142 -33.85 25.81 2.83
N THR A 143 -33.13 26.06 3.91
CA THR A 143 -33.68 26.71 5.10
C THR A 143 -34.15 28.13 4.78
N ALA A 144 -33.35 28.94 4.09
CA ALA A 144 -33.74 30.29 3.68
C ALA A 144 -34.98 30.29 2.76
N GLN A 145 -35.11 29.31 1.88
CA GLN A 145 -36.32 29.11 1.07
C GLN A 145 -37.55 28.77 1.91
N SER A 146 -37.40 27.96 2.96
CA SER A 146 -38.52 27.62 3.85
C SER A 146 -39.09 28.84 4.58
N PHE A 147 -38.25 29.85 4.83
CA PHE A 147 -38.63 31.14 5.41
C PHE A 147 -38.98 32.19 4.35
N GLU A 148 -39.05 31.83 3.07
CA GLU A 148 -39.37 32.73 1.94
C GLU A 148 -38.41 33.93 1.79
N LEU A 149 -37.20 33.83 2.34
CA LEU A 149 -36.16 34.87 2.19
C LEU A 149 -35.56 34.87 0.78
N ILE A 150 -35.65 33.72 0.11
CA ILE A 150 -35.19 33.45 -1.25
C ILE A 150 -36.36 32.82 -2.02
N ASP A 151 -36.52 33.17 -3.29
CA ASP A 151 -37.58 32.63 -4.13
C ASP A 151 -37.46 31.09 -4.26
N SER A 152 -38.57 30.40 -3.98
CA SER A 152 -38.75 28.96 -4.11
C SER A 152 -38.49 28.41 -5.52
N LYS A 153 -38.56 29.25 -6.56
CA LYS A 153 -38.32 28.85 -7.96
C LYS A 153 -36.84 28.62 -8.27
N VAL A 154 -35.95 29.24 -7.51
CA VAL A 154 -34.51 29.14 -7.75
C VAL A 154 -34.01 27.89 -7.06
N THR A 155 -33.48 26.91 -7.80
CA THR A 155 -32.92 25.71 -7.17
C THR A 155 -31.39 25.78 -7.16
N PRO A 156 -30.73 25.41 -6.04
CA PRO A 156 -29.27 25.36 -5.98
C PRO A 156 -28.67 24.26 -6.87
N ASP A 157 -29.52 23.43 -7.51
CA ASP A 157 -29.13 22.38 -8.44
C ASP A 157 -29.09 22.88 -9.90
N SER A 158 -29.76 23.99 -10.24
CA SER A 158 -29.77 24.56 -11.59
C SER A 158 -28.65 25.59 -11.85
N GLU A 159 -28.10 26.23 -10.81
CA GLU A 159 -26.96 27.16 -10.92
C GLU A 159 -25.84 26.81 -9.91
N PRO A 160 -24.69 26.26 -10.38
CA PRO A 160 -23.81 25.47 -9.51
C PRO A 160 -22.66 26.26 -8.85
N SER A 161 -22.58 27.58 -9.03
CA SER A 161 -21.44 28.33 -8.49
C SER A 161 -21.60 28.58 -6.98
N THR A 162 -20.65 28.11 -6.18
CA THR A 162 -20.58 28.37 -4.72
C THR A 162 -20.66 29.87 -4.41
N SER A 163 -20.10 30.72 -5.27
CA SER A 163 -20.13 32.18 -5.12
C SER A 163 -21.55 32.74 -5.16
N TRP A 164 -22.36 32.30 -6.12
CA TRP A 164 -23.75 32.71 -6.26
C TRP A 164 -24.59 32.31 -5.04
N SER A 165 -24.44 31.07 -4.54
CA SER A 165 -25.15 30.61 -3.35
C SER A 165 -24.82 31.45 -2.11
N VAL A 166 -23.55 31.86 -1.97
CA VAL A 166 -23.11 32.73 -0.87
C VAL A 166 -23.69 34.13 -1.00
N GLU A 167 -23.75 34.68 -2.22
CA GLU A 167 -24.32 36.00 -2.47
C GLU A 167 -25.83 36.03 -2.20
N ALA A 168 -26.57 35.03 -2.69
CA ALA A 168 -28.00 34.86 -2.40
C ALA A 168 -28.27 34.75 -0.88
N LEU A 169 -27.43 34.04 -0.14
CA LEU A 169 -27.53 33.94 1.33
C LEU A 169 -27.19 35.27 2.04
N LYS A 170 -26.24 36.06 1.53
CA LYS A 170 -25.95 37.41 2.04
C LYS A 170 -27.14 38.34 1.83
N ASP A 171 -27.76 38.29 0.66
CA ASP A 171 -28.96 39.08 0.36
C ASP A 171 -30.12 38.67 1.26
N ALA A 172 -30.36 37.37 1.44
CA ALA A 172 -31.36 36.85 2.37
C ALA A 172 -31.13 37.37 3.81
N ARG A 173 -29.88 37.36 4.28
CA ARG A 173 -29.51 37.92 5.58
C ARG A 173 -29.81 39.43 5.67
N SER A 174 -29.51 40.20 4.62
CA SER A 174 -29.78 41.64 4.60
C SER A 174 -31.28 41.94 4.66
N ARG A 175 -32.10 41.20 3.91
CA ARG A 175 -33.57 41.31 3.91
C ARG A 175 -34.15 41.00 5.28
N TRP A 176 -33.69 39.92 5.90
CA TRP A 176 -34.08 39.56 7.27
C TRP A 176 -33.73 40.64 8.29
N ARG A 177 -32.54 41.23 8.20
CA ARG A 177 -32.10 42.30 9.11
C ARG A 177 -32.97 43.56 8.99
N ASN A 178 -33.41 43.87 7.77
CA ASN A 178 -34.20 45.08 7.50
C ASN A 178 -35.69 44.89 7.82
N ASN A 179 -36.23 43.68 7.69
CA ASN A 179 -37.61 43.37 8.03
C ASN A 179 -37.73 41.93 8.58
N PRO A 180 -37.57 41.74 9.90
CA PRO A 180 -37.65 40.42 10.52
C PRO A 180 -39.11 39.98 10.66
N HIS A 181 -39.70 39.52 9.55
CA HIS A 181 -41.02 38.90 9.54
C HIS A 181 -40.88 37.40 9.28
N ILE A 182 -41.41 36.57 10.18
CA ILE A 182 -41.59 35.14 9.94
C ILE A 182 -42.94 34.98 9.23
N PRO A 183 -43.00 34.55 7.96
CA PRO A 183 -44.28 34.31 7.31
C PRO A 183 -45.04 33.21 8.07
N PRO A 184 -46.36 33.34 8.28
CA PRO A 184 -47.17 32.22 8.78
C PRO A 184 -47.05 31.03 7.81
N LEU A 185 -47.16 29.79 8.34
CA LEU A 185 -46.96 28.52 7.61
C LEU A 185 -47.48 28.60 6.16
N SER A 186 -46.56 28.90 5.23
CA SER A 186 -46.93 29.32 3.89
C SER A 186 -47.06 28.13 2.93
N GLY A 187 -47.48 28.40 1.69
CA GLY A 187 -47.47 27.41 0.62
C GLY A 187 -46.08 26.83 0.34
N ALA A 188 -45.00 27.60 0.56
CA ALA A 188 -43.62 27.14 0.38
C ALA A 188 -43.24 26.05 1.39
N THR A 189 -43.61 26.22 2.67
CA THR A 189 -43.35 25.21 3.71
C THR A 189 -44.08 23.89 3.42
N ARG A 190 -45.31 23.96 2.88
CA ARG A 190 -46.07 22.77 2.49
C ARG A 190 -45.43 22.02 1.32
N LYS A 191 -44.93 22.74 0.30
CA LYS A 191 -44.20 22.16 -0.83
C LYS A 191 -42.92 21.45 -0.39
N ILE A 192 -42.09 22.11 0.43
CA ILE A 192 -40.87 21.52 0.98
C ILE A 192 -41.19 20.26 1.79
N ARG A 193 -42.27 20.27 2.59
CA ARG A 193 -42.69 19.08 3.34
C ARG A 193 -43.12 17.93 2.43
N SER A 194 -43.84 18.20 1.34
CA SER A 194 -44.20 17.17 0.36
C SER A 194 -42.98 16.62 -0.37
N GLU A 195 -42.03 17.47 -0.76
CA GLU A 195 -40.76 17.09 -1.37
C GLU A 195 -39.90 16.26 -0.41
N MET A 196 -39.85 16.62 0.87
CA MET A 196 -39.15 15.83 1.88
C MET A 196 -39.75 14.43 2.02
N ASN A 197 -41.07 14.31 1.95
CA ASN A 197 -41.73 12.99 1.99
C ASN A 197 -41.44 12.16 0.73
N THR A 198 -41.41 12.77 -0.46
CA THR A 198 -41.04 12.04 -1.69
C THR A 198 -39.58 11.62 -1.64
N LEU A 199 -38.67 12.50 -1.21
CA LEU A 199 -37.25 12.18 -1.04
C LEU A 199 -37.04 11.04 -0.03
N ARG A 200 -37.74 11.04 1.11
CA ARG A 200 -37.69 9.93 2.09
C ARG A 200 -38.14 8.60 1.48
N LYS A 201 -39.22 8.60 0.69
CA LYS A 201 -39.67 7.39 -0.02
C LYS A 201 -38.62 6.92 -1.03
N THR A 202 -38.01 7.82 -1.77
CA THR A 202 -36.94 7.46 -2.72
C THR A 202 -35.70 6.92 -2.01
N GLN A 203 -35.31 7.51 -0.88
CA GLN A 203 -34.18 7.06 -0.07
C GLN A 203 -34.44 5.64 0.47
N GLN A 204 -35.64 5.38 0.98
CA GLN A 204 -36.03 4.05 1.46
C GLN A 204 -35.94 3.01 0.34
N ARG A 205 -36.46 3.32 -0.86
CA ARG A 205 -36.37 2.44 -2.03
C ARG A 205 -34.91 2.14 -2.41
N LEU A 206 -34.07 3.17 -2.53
CA LEU A 206 -32.66 2.99 -2.90
C LEU A 206 -31.88 2.21 -1.84
N SER A 207 -32.19 2.39 -0.55
CA SER A 207 -31.61 1.60 0.53
C SER A 207 -31.95 0.11 0.39
N GLN A 208 -33.22 -0.20 0.11
CA GLN A 208 -33.66 -1.57 -0.12
C GLN A 208 -32.95 -2.20 -1.33
N GLU A 209 -32.86 -1.47 -2.44
CA GLU A 209 -32.13 -1.93 -3.64
C GLU A 209 -30.64 -2.19 -3.36
N SER A 210 -30.00 -1.34 -2.56
CA SER A 210 -28.61 -1.53 -2.13
C SER A 210 -28.44 -2.77 -1.25
N ASP A 211 -29.35 -2.97 -0.28
CA ASP A 211 -29.32 -4.12 0.62
C ASP A 211 -29.52 -5.43 -0.16
N ASP A 212 -30.44 -5.45 -1.11
CA ASP A 212 -30.69 -6.60 -1.97
C ASP A 212 -29.49 -6.89 -2.88
N ALA A 213 -28.86 -5.87 -3.46
CA ALA A 213 -27.63 -6.03 -4.25
C ALA A 213 -26.48 -6.60 -3.40
N GLN A 214 -26.30 -6.13 -2.15
CA GLN A 214 -25.29 -6.67 -1.23
C GLN A 214 -25.58 -8.13 -0.85
N ARG A 215 -26.86 -8.49 -0.66
CA ARG A 215 -27.27 -9.88 -0.42
C ARG A 215 -26.98 -10.78 -1.62
N GLN A 216 -27.19 -10.29 -2.84
CA GLN A 216 -26.85 -11.03 -4.05
C GLN A 216 -25.33 -11.22 -4.19
N LEU A 217 -24.54 -10.17 -3.94
CA LEU A 217 -23.08 -10.24 -3.95
C LEU A 217 -22.55 -11.27 -2.95
N THR A 218 -23.07 -11.28 -1.72
CA THR A 218 -22.63 -12.24 -0.70
C THR A 218 -23.01 -13.68 -1.06
N LYS A 219 -24.17 -13.91 -1.70
CA LYS A 219 -24.52 -15.22 -2.27
C LYS A 219 -23.54 -15.67 -3.35
N LEU A 220 -23.19 -14.78 -4.29
CA LEU A 220 -22.24 -15.09 -5.36
C LEU A 220 -20.84 -15.40 -4.83
N ARG A 221 -20.38 -14.65 -3.81
CA ARG A 221 -19.10 -14.95 -3.14
C ARG A 221 -19.09 -16.32 -2.48
N ARG A 222 -20.14 -16.68 -1.74
CA ARG A 222 -20.27 -18.04 -1.15
C ARG A 222 -20.23 -19.14 -2.19
N VAL A 223 -20.84 -18.90 -3.36
CA VAL A 223 -20.78 -19.85 -4.48
C VAL A 223 -19.35 -19.95 -5.02
N SER A 224 -18.67 -18.83 -5.22
CA SER A 224 -17.25 -18.81 -5.61
C SER A 224 -16.36 -19.56 -4.62
N ASP A 225 -16.49 -19.26 -3.33
CA ASP A 225 -15.71 -19.92 -2.26
C ASP A 225 -15.96 -21.44 -2.25
N SER A 226 -17.21 -21.86 -2.53
CA SER A 226 -17.55 -23.28 -2.67
C SER A 226 -16.93 -23.91 -3.92
N PHE A 227 -16.83 -23.20 -5.03
CA PHE A 227 -16.13 -23.67 -6.24
C PHE A 227 -14.63 -23.80 -6.00
N ASP A 228 -14.02 -22.84 -5.30
CA ASP A 228 -12.59 -22.89 -4.95
C ASP A 228 -12.31 -24.06 -4.00
N GLY A 229 -13.17 -24.26 -2.99
CA GLY A 229 -13.10 -25.41 -2.09
C GLY A 229 -13.26 -26.74 -2.82
N TYR A 230 -14.19 -26.83 -3.77
CA TYR A 230 -14.38 -28.01 -4.61
C TYR A 230 -13.18 -28.26 -5.53
N SER A 231 -12.67 -27.23 -6.20
CA SER A 231 -11.47 -27.31 -7.04
C SER A 231 -10.27 -27.82 -6.24
N ASN A 232 -10.06 -27.29 -5.03
CA ASN A 232 -8.98 -27.75 -4.14
C ASN A 232 -9.17 -29.20 -3.66
N SER A 233 -10.42 -29.64 -3.48
CA SER A 233 -10.71 -31.04 -3.18
C SER A 233 -10.40 -31.97 -4.36
N LEU A 234 -10.70 -31.52 -5.59
CA LEU A 234 -10.39 -32.25 -6.81
C LEU A 234 -8.89 -32.32 -7.08
N THR A 235 -8.13 -31.24 -6.85
CA THR A 235 -6.67 -31.26 -6.98
C THR A 235 -6.06 -32.23 -5.97
N THR A 236 -6.52 -32.21 -4.72
CA THR A 236 -6.06 -33.16 -3.69
C THR A 236 -6.38 -34.61 -4.08
N GLN A 237 -7.57 -34.87 -4.64
CA GLN A 237 -7.94 -36.20 -5.14
C GLN A 237 -7.06 -36.62 -6.33
N ALA A 238 -6.83 -35.72 -7.29
CA ALA A 238 -5.97 -35.96 -8.44
C ALA A 238 -4.52 -36.24 -8.02
N GLU A 239 -3.97 -35.50 -7.04
CA GLU A 239 -2.65 -35.74 -6.47
C GLU A 239 -2.56 -37.14 -5.82
N ARG A 240 -3.58 -37.52 -5.05
CA ARG A 240 -3.65 -38.87 -4.45
C ARG A 240 -3.68 -39.97 -5.51
N VAL A 241 -4.47 -39.81 -6.56
CA VAL A 241 -4.56 -40.77 -7.67
C VAL A 241 -3.27 -40.79 -8.50
N SER A 242 -2.60 -39.65 -8.69
CA SER A 242 -1.35 -39.57 -9.45
C SER A 242 -0.23 -40.42 -8.84
N THR A 243 -0.21 -40.55 -7.51
CA THR A 243 0.74 -41.41 -6.78
C THR A 243 0.56 -42.87 -7.14
N ILE A 244 -0.68 -43.29 -7.37
CA ILE A 244 -1.03 -44.67 -7.77
C ILE A 244 -0.61 -44.91 -9.23
N GLY A 245 -0.87 -43.95 -10.13
CA GLY A 245 -0.42 -44.03 -11.53
C GLY A 245 1.11 -44.07 -11.68
N TRP A 246 1.84 -43.35 -10.82
CA TRP A 246 3.30 -43.47 -10.74
C TRP A 246 3.73 -44.86 -10.28
N MET A 247 3.08 -45.42 -9.25
CA MET A 247 3.36 -46.79 -8.80
C MET A 247 3.12 -47.80 -9.91
N GLU A 248 1.97 -47.75 -10.60
CA GLU A 248 1.66 -48.63 -11.73
C GLU A 248 2.76 -48.57 -12.81
N LYS A 249 3.17 -47.37 -13.21
CA LYS A 249 4.25 -47.18 -14.20
C LYS A 249 5.60 -47.71 -13.71
N HIS A 250 5.96 -47.45 -12.46
CA HIS A 250 7.23 -47.91 -11.89
C HIS A 250 7.29 -49.43 -11.76
N PHE A 251 6.19 -50.06 -11.35
CA PHE A 251 6.05 -51.52 -11.31
C PHE A 251 6.20 -52.14 -12.71
N HIS A 252 5.61 -51.55 -13.74
CA HIS A 252 5.77 -52.02 -15.12
C HIS A 252 7.22 -51.92 -15.63
N GLU A 253 7.98 -50.90 -15.21
CA GLU A 253 9.35 -50.66 -15.67
C GLU A 253 10.40 -51.49 -14.91
N THR A 254 10.23 -51.73 -13.61
CA THR A 254 11.27 -52.37 -12.78
C THR A 254 10.89 -53.75 -12.24
N SER A 255 9.60 -54.15 -12.27
CA SER A 255 9.10 -55.43 -11.72
C SER A 255 9.47 -55.70 -10.25
N VAL A 256 9.95 -54.70 -9.53
CA VAL A 256 10.36 -54.77 -8.13
C VAL A 256 9.42 -53.90 -7.32
N CYS A 257 8.88 -54.45 -6.23
CA CYS A 257 7.99 -53.70 -5.36
C CYS A 257 8.77 -52.67 -4.52
N PRO A 258 8.47 -51.37 -4.62
CA PRO A 258 9.18 -50.33 -3.86
C PRO A 258 8.87 -50.34 -2.34
N LEU A 259 7.89 -51.11 -1.89
CA LEU A 259 7.53 -51.25 -0.46
C LEU A 259 8.20 -52.43 0.25
N CYS A 260 8.54 -53.49 -0.49
CA CYS A 260 9.09 -54.72 0.09
C CYS A 260 10.32 -55.27 -0.64
N GLU A 261 10.80 -54.57 -1.67
CA GLU A 261 12.02 -54.85 -2.46
C GLU A 261 12.10 -56.26 -3.06
N ARG A 262 10.96 -56.94 -3.22
CA ARG A 262 10.89 -58.27 -3.85
C ARG A 262 10.63 -58.14 -5.35
N SER A 263 11.36 -58.92 -6.15
CA SER A 263 11.26 -59.02 -7.61
C SER A 263 10.16 -59.96 -8.11
N GLU A 264 9.46 -60.63 -7.19
CA GLU A 264 8.40 -61.59 -7.49
C GLU A 264 7.11 -61.18 -6.78
N VAL A 265 6.52 -60.07 -7.22
CA VAL A 265 5.14 -59.72 -6.86
C VAL A 265 4.28 -59.97 -8.08
N THR A 266 3.42 -60.99 -8.02
CA THR A 266 2.46 -61.27 -9.08
C THR A 266 1.44 -60.13 -9.17
N PRO A 267 1.17 -59.57 -10.37
CA PRO A 267 0.25 -58.43 -10.56
C PRO A 267 -1.18 -58.69 -10.06
N SER A 268 -1.57 -59.96 -9.91
CA SER A 268 -2.91 -60.37 -9.48
C SER A 268 -3.25 -60.02 -8.03
N MET A 269 -2.26 -59.83 -7.15
CA MET A 269 -2.52 -59.44 -5.76
C MET A 269 -2.69 -57.93 -5.55
N LEU A 270 -2.32 -57.11 -6.55
CA LEU A 270 -2.43 -55.65 -6.50
C LEU A 270 -3.67 -55.12 -7.25
N ALA A 271 -4.23 -55.89 -8.18
CA ALA A 271 -5.46 -55.53 -8.90
C ALA A 271 -6.66 -55.13 -8.01
N PRO A 272 -6.95 -55.81 -6.88
CA PRO A 272 -8.07 -55.42 -6.02
C PRO A 272 -7.83 -54.10 -5.28
N LEU A 273 -6.56 -53.77 -4.99
CA LEU A 273 -6.16 -52.53 -4.33
C LEU A 273 -6.25 -51.33 -5.28
N LEU A 274 -6.03 -51.56 -6.58
CA LEU A 274 -6.21 -50.53 -7.62
C LEU A 274 -7.70 -50.30 -7.94
N GLU A 275 -8.53 -51.35 -7.96
CA GLU A 275 -9.98 -51.21 -8.17
C GLU A 275 -10.70 -50.50 -7.03
N ALA A 276 -10.23 -50.63 -5.78
CA ALA A 276 -10.80 -49.96 -4.62
C ALA A 276 -10.59 -48.43 -4.59
N THR A 277 -9.85 -47.89 -5.55
CA THR A 277 -9.50 -46.45 -5.63
C THR A 277 -10.10 -45.71 -6.83
N LYS A 278 -10.90 -46.39 -7.66
CA LYS A 278 -11.70 -45.79 -8.74
C LYS A 278 -13.07 -45.31 -8.27
#